data_AF-A0A8F5Z6W9-F1
#
_entry.id   AF-A0A8F5Z6W9-F1
#
_cell.length_a   1.000
_cell.length_b   1.000
_cell.length_c   1.000
_cell.angle_alpha   90.00
_cell.angle_beta   90.00
_cell.angle_gamma   90.00
#
_symmetry.space_group_name_H-M   'P 1'
#
loop_
_entity.id
_entity.type
_entity.pdbx_description
1 polymer ?
#
loop_
_entity_poly.entity_id
_entity_poly.type
_entity_poly.pdbx_seq_one_letter_code
_entity_poly.pdbx_strand_id
1 'polypeptide(L)'
;MNHQQKSERDELRARFTVWLETTVYRARLKYLEREKPKVDTVSIEELPESALSVLEQTSHCGISGSAFDFEEERLAEAFAKLPIKRQEILTMLFVEERKPEEIARLLNCSPQHVYDQRYQALKKLRIALTKDGDKF
;
A
#
# COMPACT_ATOMS: atom_id res chain seq x y z
N MET A 1 -79.49 -13.80 11.88
CA MET A 1 -78.47 -14.83 11.58
C MET A 1 -77.21 -14.45 12.32
N ASN A 2 -76.95 -15.07 13.47
CA ASN A 2 -75.88 -14.66 14.38
C ASN A 2 -74.52 -15.18 13.87
N HIS A 3 -73.60 -14.27 13.59
CA HIS A 3 -72.22 -14.50 13.12
C HIS A 3 -71.32 -14.98 14.26
N GLN A 4 -71.77 -15.99 14.99
CA GLN A 4 -71.12 -16.49 16.19
C GLN A 4 -70.38 -17.78 15.89
N GLN A 5 -69.34 -17.71 15.06
CA GLN A 5 -68.34 -18.77 14.93
C GLN A 5 -66.94 -18.16 14.81
N LYS A 6 -66.32 -17.98 15.99
CA LYS A 6 -64.90 -18.21 16.30
C LYS A 6 -63.87 -17.50 15.38
N SER A 7 -62.98 -16.62 15.85
CA SER A 7 -62.01 -16.89 16.93
C SER A 7 -61.40 -18.32 16.89
N GLU A 8 -61.36 -18.99 15.74
CA GLU A 8 -60.40 -20.07 15.53
C GLU A 8 -59.12 -19.39 15.11
N ARG A 9 -58.12 -19.47 16.00
CA ARG A 9 -56.74 -19.00 15.81
C ARG A 9 -56.40 -18.96 14.34
N ASP A 10 -56.09 -17.78 13.82
CA ASP A 10 -55.73 -17.60 12.42
C ASP A 10 -54.38 -18.29 12.18
N GLU A 11 -54.42 -19.62 12.01
CA GLU A 11 -53.25 -20.48 11.90
C GLU A 11 -52.43 -20.12 10.67
N LEU A 12 -53.10 -19.69 9.61
CA LEU A 12 -52.44 -19.24 8.39
C LEU A 12 -51.67 -17.96 8.65
N ARG A 13 -52.26 -16.97 9.32
CA ARG A 13 -51.53 -15.78 9.75
C ARG A 13 -50.38 -16.13 10.69
N ALA A 14 -50.60 -17.01 11.67
CA ALA A 14 -49.55 -17.41 12.60
C ALA A 14 -48.37 -18.08 11.89
N ARG A 15 -48.64 -19.04 10.99
CA ARG A 15 -47.62 -19.72 10.18
C ARG A 15 -46.91 -18.77 9.23
N PHE A 16 -47.65 -17.85 8.60
CA PHE A 16 -47.09 -16.84 7.72
C PHE A 16 -46.17 -15.87 8.49
N THR A 17 -46.60 -15.41 9.66
CA THR A 17 -45.78 -14.54 10.53
C THR A 17 -44.49 -15.24 10.95
N VAL A 18 -44.56 -16.50 11.41
CA VAL A 18 -43.37 -17.27 11.78
C VAL A 18 -42.43 -17.46 10.59
N TRP A 19 -42.98 -17.74 9.41
CA TRP A 19 -42.19 -17.85 8.18
C TRP A 19 -41.51 -16.53 7.82
N LEU A 20 -42.24 -15.41 7.93
CA LEU A 20 -41.74 -14.08 7.60
C LEU A 20 -40.64 -13.64 8.58
N GLU A 21 -40.85 -13.84 9.89
CA GLU A 21 -39.85 -13.57 10.93
C GLU A 21 -38.57 -14.38 10.68
N THR A 22 -38.71 -15.68 10.38
CA THR A 22 -37.57 -16.55 10.09
C THR A 22 -36.82 -16.08 8.84
N THR A 23 -37.55 -15.70 7.80
CA THR A 23 -36.97 -15.26 6.52
C THR A 23 -36.22 -13.94 6.68
N VAL A 24 -36.82 -12.96 7.37
CA VAL A 24 -36.20 -11.67 7.67
C VAL A 24 -34.98 -11.84 8.56
N TYR A 25 -35.05 -12.68 9.60
CA TYR A 25 -33.92 -12.97 10.48
C TYR A 25 -32.73 -13.55 9.69
N ARG A 26 -32.99 -14.55 8.84
CA ARG A 26 -31.95 -15.17 8.00
C ARG A 26 -31.39 -14.20 6.95
N ALA A 27 -32.23 -13.38 6.34
CA ALA A 27 -31.80 -12.36 5.40
C ALA A 27 -30.88 -11.32 6.05
N ARG A 28 -31.26 -10.84 7.25
CA ARG A 28 -30.44 -9.94 8.06
C ARG A 28 -29.11 -10.57 8.44
N LEU A 29 -29.11 -11.83 8.90
CA LEU A 29 -27.88 -12.54 9.27
C LEU A 29 -26.93 -12.64 8.07
N LYS A 30 -27.44 -13.04 6.91
CA LYS A 30 -26.66 -13.15 5.67
C LYS A 30 -26.12 -11.81 5.18
N TYR A 31 -26.87 -10.72 5.38
CA TYR A 31 -26.41 -9.36 5.08
C TYR A 31 -25.23 -8.99 6.00
N LEU A 32 -25.39 -9.18 7.31
CA LEU A 32 -24.34 -8.89 8.28
C LEU A 32 -23.08 -9.74 8.04
N GLU A 33 -23.21 -11.00 7.64
CA GLU A 33 -22.07 -11.86 7.28
C GLU A 33 -21.33 -11.37 6.02
N ARG A 34 -22.04 -10.75 5.07
CA ARG A 34 -21.43 -10.17 3.86
C ARG A 34 -20.73 -8.85 4.14
N GLU A 35 -21.34 -8.02 4.99
CA GLU A 35 -20.82 -6.71 5.38
C GLU A 35 -19.69 -6.81 6.42
N LYS A 36 -19.60 -7.92 7.16
CA LYS A 36 -18.48 -8.16 8.06
C LYS A 36 -17.18 -8.20 7.24
N PRO A 37 -16.22 -7.30 7.50
CA PRO A 37 -14.93 -7.34 6.82
C PRO A 37 -14.22 -8.67 7.16
N LYS A 38 -13.50 -9.23 6.19
CA LYS A 38 -12.73 -10.48 6.39
C LYS A 38 -11.57 -10.32 7.38
N VAL A 39 -11.28 -9.09 7.76
CA VAL A 39 -10.19 -8.70 8.65
C VAL A 39 -10.81 -7.88 9.77
N ASP A 40 -10.35 -8.13 10.99
CA ASP A 40 -10.79 -7.38 12.16
C ASP A 40 -10.36 -5.91 12.01
N THR A 41 -11.34 -5.00 11.92
CA THR A 41 -11.10 -3.57 11.75
C THR A 41 -11.49 -2.85 13.03
N VAL A 42 -10.57 -2.06 13.57
CA VAL A 42 -10.80 -1.19 14.74
C VAL A 42 -11.00 0.24 14.25
N SER A 43 -11.91 1.00 14.89
CA SER A 43 -12.14 2.40 14.55
C SER A 43 -10.90 3.24 14.88
N ILE A 44 -10.61 4.23 14.04
CA ILE A 44 -9.42 5.10 14.21
C ILE A 44 -9.51 5.86 15.55
N GLU A 45 -10.71 6.20 16.01
CA GLU A 45 -10.94 6.90 17.28
C GLU A 45 -10.74 6.03 18.53
N GLU A 46 -10.76 4.69 18.39
CA GLU A 46 -10.58 3.75 19.50
C GLU A 46 -9.10 3.34 19.67
N LEU A 47 -8.24 3.69 18.72
CA LEU A 47 -6.82 3.40 18.77
C LEU A 47 -6.10 4.36 19.73
N PRO A 48 -5.22 3.86 20.61
CA PRO A 48 -4.38 4.73 21.42
C PRO A 48 -3.48 5.58 20.51
N GLU A 49 -3.20 6.82 20.90
CA GLU A 49 -2.38 7.78 20.14
C GLU A 49 -0.96 7.24 19.83
N SER A 50 -0.49 6.26 20.60
CA SER A 50 0.75 5.50 20.36
C SER A 50 0.67 4.54 19.16
N ALA A 51 -0.51 4.03 18.80
CA ALA A 51 -0.74 3.23 17.60
C ALA A 51 -0.96 4.11 16.36
N LEU A 52 -1.39 5.36 16.57
CA LEU A 52 -1.48 6.39 15.54
C LEU A 52 -0.15 7.10 15.27
N SER A 53 0.82 6.96 16.19
CA SER A 53 2.21 7.31 15.91
C SER A 53 2.67 6.42 14.77
N VAL A 54 2.57 6.98 13.57
CA VAL A 54 3.20 6.49 12.34
C VAL A 54 4.54 5.95 12.76
N LEU A 55 4.67 4.64 12.67
CA LEU A 55 5.90 3.88 12.51
C LEU A 55 7.11 4.79 12.26
N GLU A 56 7.68 5.39 13.31
CA GLU A 56 9.06 5.89 13.33
C GLU A 56 10.03 4.71 13.40
N GLN A 57 9.51 3.49 13.21
CA GLN A 57 10.22 2.37 12.65
C GLN A 57 10.06 2.37 11.11
N THR A 58 10.28 3.51 10.47
CA THR A 58 11.15 3.50 9.30
C THR A 58 12.56 3.14 9.79
N SER A 59 12.71 1.91 10.29
CA SER A 59 13.92 1.15 10.11
C SER A 59 14.23 1.22 8.62
N HIS A 60 15.03 2.20 8.24
CA HIS A 60 16.20 2.19 7.37
C HIS A 60 16.37 1.07 6.31
N CYS A 61 15.34 0.33 5.94
CA CYS A 61 15.36 -0.80 5.02
C CYS A 61 13.91 -1.12 4.61
N GLY A 62 13.57 -0.91 3.34
CA GLY A 62 12.22 -1.24 2.84
C GLY A 62 11.68 -0.43 1.67
N ILE A 63 12.49 0.39 0.98
CA ILE A 63 12.16 0.68 -0.44
C ILE A 63 12.61 -0.55 -1.23
N SER A 64 11.82 -1.62 -1.22
CA SER A 64 12.07 -2.78 -2.08
C SER A 64 10.79 -3.26 -2.76
N GLY A 65 10.20 -2.37 -3.57
CA GLY A 65 9.46 -2.81 -4.75
C GLY A 65 10.39 -3.26 -5.89
N SER A 66 11.68 -2.90 -5.84
CA SER A 66 12.69 -3.24 -6.84
C SER A 66 14.15 -3.15 -6.32
N ALA A 67 14.39 -3.32 -5.02
CA ALA A 67 15.67 -2.98 -4.40
C ALA A 67 16.81 -3.81 -5.01
N PHE A 68 17.57 -3.15 -5.87
CA PHE A 68 18.89 -3.57 -6.24
C PHE A 68 19.77 -3.43 -4.99
N ASP A 69 20.25 -4.55 -4.46
CA ASP A 69 21.18 -4.58 -3.35
C ASP A 69 22.62 -4.46 -3.86
N PHE A 70 23.38 -3.55 -3.27
CA PHE A 70 24.80 -3.37 -3.59
C PHE A 70 25.64 -4.33 -2.75
N GLU A 71 26.66 -4.94 -3.35
CA GLU A 71 27.64 -5.77 -2.62
C GLU A 71 28.51 -4.94 -1.66
N GLU A 72 28.85 -3.71 -2.05
CA GLU A 72 29.66 -2.81 -1.23
C GLU A 72 28.77 -1.88 -0.39
N GLU A 73 28.85 -2.01 0.93
CA GLU A 73 28.03 -1.24 1.87
C GLU A 73 28.27 0.28 1.78
N ARG A 74 29.53 0.69 1.55
CA ARG A 74 29.88 2.11 1.35
C ARG A 74 29.20 2.71 0.13
N LEU A 75 29.07 1.92 -0.94
CA LEU A 75 28.37 2.32 -2.16
C LEU A 75 26.86 2.38 -1.92
N ALA A 76 26.30 1.41 -1.21
CA ALA A 76 24.89 1.40 -0.83
C ALA A 76 24.52 2.67 -0.05
N GLU A 77 25.32 3.03 0.96
CA GLU A 77 25.12 4.26 1.75
C GLU A 77 25.25 5.53 0.91
N ALA A 78 26.27 5.61 0.05
CA ALA A 78 26.48 6.76 -0.81
C ALA A 78 25.33 6.91 -1.83
N PHE A 79 24.82 5.79 -2.34
CA PHE A 79 23.69 5.74 -3.24
C PHE A 79 22.39 6.16 -2.53
N ALA A 80 22.14 5.65 -1.33
CA ALA A 80 20.98 6.01 -0.50
C ALA A 80 20.92 7.53 -0.18
N LYS A 81 22.06 8.20 -0.08
CA LYS A 81 22.17 9.66 0.13
C LYS A 81 21.85 10.50 -1.13
N LEU A 82 21.72 9.88 -2.32
CA LEU A 82 21.31 10.60 -3.54
C LEU A 82 19.82 10.97 -3.51
N PRO A 83 19.41 12.02 -4.23
CA PRO A 83 17.98 12.28 -4.48
C PRO A 83 17.29 11.10 -5.18
N ILE A 84 16.06 10.79 -4.78
CA ILE A 84 15.26 9.66 -5.28
C ILE A 84 15.23 9.61 -6.82
N LYS A 85 14.97 10.74 -7.48
CA LYS A 85 14.94 10.82 -8.96
C LYS A 85 16.25 10.37 -9.62
N ARG A 86 17.40 10.63 -8.97
CA ARG A 86 18.71 10.23 -9.51
C ARG A 86 18.99 8.76 -9.28
N GLN A 87 18.56 8.22 -8.14
CA GLN A 87 18.61 6.78 -7.88
C GLN A 87 17.79 6.05 -8.95
N GLU A 88 16.55 6.48 -9.18
CA GLU A 88 15.63 5.91 -10.16
C GLU A 88 16.22 5.90 -11.58
N ILE A 89 16.81 7.02 -12.02
CA ILE A 89 17.48 7.13 -13.33
C ILE A 89 18.69 6.18 -13.42
N LEU A 90 19.49 6.06 -12.36
CA LEU A 90 20.64 5.15 -12.34
C LEU A 90 20.20 3.68 -12.35
N THR A 91 19.16 3.33 -11.61
CA THR A 91 18.59 1.99 -11.60
C THR A 91 18.07 1.62 -12.99
N MET A 92 17.30 2.49 -13.63
CA MET A 92 16.82 2.22 -15.00
C MET A 92 17.96 2.12 -16.02
N LEU A 93 19.03 2.90 -15.86
CA LEU A 93 20.19 2.88 -16.77
C LEU A 93 21.05 1.63 -16.62
N PHE A 94 21.38 1.25 -15.39
CA PHE A 94 22.41 0.25 -15.11
C PHE A 94 21.86 -1.10 -14.68
N VAL A 95 20.67 -1.14 -14.07
CA VAL A 95 20.03 -2.39 -13.61
C VAL A 95 19.04 -2.88 -14.66
N GLU A 96 18.20 -1.99 -15.20
CA GLU A 96 17.23 -2.34 -16.24
C GLU A 96 17.77 -2.18 -17.68
N GLU A 97 19.01 -1.71 -17.83
CA GLU A 97 19.69 -1.49 -19.12
C GLU A 97 18.90 -0.66 -20.15
N ARG A 98 18.04 0.26 -19.69
CA ARG A 98 17.20 1.07 -20.58
C ARG A 98 17.99 2.19 -21.23
N LYS A 99 17.59 2.52 -22.46
CA LYS A 99 18.17 3.65 -23.19
C LYS A 99 17.73 4.99 -22.58
N PRO A 100 18.60 6.02 -22.58
CA PRO A 100 18.23 7.36 -22.09
C PRO A 100 16.95 7.92 -22.72
N GLU A 101 16.68 7.62 -23.99
CA GLU A 101 15.48 8.06 -24.70
C GLU A 101 14.20 7.36 -24.23
N GLU A 102 14.30 6.12 -23.73
CA GLU A 102 13.18 5.37 -23.15
C GLU A 102 12.88 5.87 -21.73
N ILE A 103 13.92 6.11 -20.94
CA ILE A 103 13.81 6.67 -19.59
C ILE A 103 13.20 8.07 -19.64
N ALA A 104 13.62 8.90 -20.59
CA ALA A 104 13.07 10.23 -20.81
C ALA A 104 11.56 10.18 -21.08
N ARG A 105 11.11 9.21 -21.91
CA ARG A 105 9.68 9.00 -22.18
C ARG A 105 8.93 8.52 -20.94
N LEU A 106 9.50 7.60 -20.16
CA LEU A 106 8.87 7.07 -18.94
C LEU A 106 8.70 8.16 -17.86
N LEU A 107 9.75 8.96 -17.65
CA LEU A 107 9.79 10.03 -16.65
C LEU A 107 9.21 11.36 -17.13
N ASN A 108 8.64 11.40 -18.35
CA ASN A 108 8.11 12.61 -18.99
C ASN A 108 9.10 13.78 -18.96
N CYS A 109 10.38 13.52 -19.26
CA CYS A 109 11.44 14.53 -19.30
C CYS A 109 12.22 14.51 -20.61
N SER A 110 13.08 15.51 -20.83
CA SER A 110 13.95 15.57 -22.02
C SER A 110 15.12 14.58 -21.89
N PRO A 111 15.57 13.93 -22.98
CA PRO A 111 16.77 13.09 -22.96
C PRO A 111 18.00 13.81 -22.39
N GLN A 112 18.15 15.11 -22.70
CA GLN A 112 19.22 15.94 -22.16
C GLN A 112 19.23 15.96 -20.62
N HIS A 113 18.04 16.02 -20.01
CA HIS A 113 17.89 16.02 -18.55
C HIS A 113 18.36 14.69 -17.94
N VAL A 114 18.11 13.56 -18.61
CA VAL A 114 18.58 12.24 -18.17
C VAL A 114 20.11 12.19 -18.17
N TYR A 115 20.75 12.71 -19.22
CA TYR A 115 22.23 12.81 -19.30
C TYR A 115 22.80 13.70 -18.19
N ASP A 116 22.19 14.86 -17.94
CA ASP A 116 22.63 15.79 -16.89
C ASP A 116 22.47 15.17 -15.51
N GLN A 117 21.33 14.53 -15.23
CA GLN A 117 21.10 13.86 -13.94
C GLN A 117 22.06 12.71 -13.74
N ARG A 118 22.32 11.89 -14.77
CA ARG A 118 23.34 10.83 -14.74
C ARG A 118 24.71 11.39 -14.38
N TYR A 119 25.14 12.45 -15.06
CA TYR A 119 26.43 13.08 -14.80
C TYR A 119 26.53 13.60 -13.36
N GLN A 120 25.50 14.32 -12.89
CA GLN A 120 25.47 14.85 -11.53
C GLN A 120 25.44 13.76 -10.46
N ALA A 121 24.72 12.65 -10.71
CA ALA A 121 24.66 11.52 -9.80
C ALA A 121 26.02 10.83 -9.69
N LEU A 122 26.66 10.52 -10.82
CA LEU A 122 27.99 9.90 -10.86
C LEU A 122 29.07 10.79 -10.23
N LYS A 123 29.00 12.12 -10.47
CA LYS A 123 29.92 13.07 -9.83
C LYS A 123 29.76 13.05 -8.30
N LYS A 124 28.52 13.01 -7.79
CA LYS A 124 28.27 12.91 -6.34
C LYS A 124 28.77 11.60 -5.76
N LEU A 125 28.49 10.48 -6.41
CA LEU A 125 28.96 9.16 -5.99
C LEU A 125 30.49 9.12 -5.92
N ARG A 126 31.17 9.63 -6.96
CA ARG A 126 32.64 9.72 -6.98
C ARG A 126 33.16 10.49 -5.78
N ILE A 127 32.62 11.69 -5.52
CA ILE A 127 33.05 12.53 -4.40
C ILE A 127 32.83 11.82 -3.07
N ALA A 128 31.67 11.18 -2.87
CA ALA A 128 31.35 10.46 -1.64
C ALA A 128 32.35 9.32 -1.40
N LEU A 129 32.61 8.50 -2.42
CA LEU A 129 33.53 7.37 -2.33
C LEU A 129 34.99 7.80 -2.14
N THR A 130 35.42 8.91 -2.75
CA THR A 130 36.78 9.43 -2.57
C THR A 130 36.98 10.13 -1.22
N LYS A 131 35.98 10.87 -0.71
CA LYS A 131 36.11 11.56 0.59
C LYS A 131 36.21 10.60 1.76
N ASP A 132 35.56 9.44 1.67
CA ASP A 132 35.68 8.39 2.68
C ASP A 132 36.95 7.53 2.47
N GLY A 133 37.68 7.72 1.37
CA GLY A 133 38.96 7.07 1.10
C GLY A 133 40.17 7.72 1.79
N ASP A 134 40.07 8.98 2.21
CA ASP A 134 41.14 9.74 2.91
C ASP A 134 41.19 9.45 4.43
N LYS A 135 40.46 8.44 4.92
CA LYS A 135 40.39 8.07 6.34
C LYS A 135 41.19 6.81 6.71
N PHE A 136 42.09 6.35 5.85
CA PHE A 136 42.98 5.21 6.12
C PHE A 136 44.45 5.59 5.89
#